data_AF-A0A960MVQ6-F1
#
_entry.id   AF-A0A960MVQ6-F1
#
_cell.length_a   1.000
_cell.length_b   1.000
_cell.length_c   1.000
_cell.angle_alpha   90.00
_cell.angle_beta   90.00
_cell.angle_gamma   90.00
#
_symmetry.space_group_name_H-M   'P 1'
#
loop_
_entity.id
_entity.type
_entity.pdbx_description
1 polymer ?
#
loop_
_entity_poly.entity_id
_entity_poly.type
_entity_poly.pdbx_seq_one_letter_code
_entity_poly.pdbx_strand_id
1 'polypeptide(L)'
;MKRPISLVLFVAALGSLVAVIAAPDPAPSGFVELFNGKDLSGWKIPEGDNGHWKVVDGIIDYDAQSEAPGEKHLWTAEEFADFELWIDWRLKETTGFYDVPYVLPDGTTVKGPDGKNLTHPIKNADSGIYLRGTSK
;
A
#
# COMPACT_ATOMS: atom_id res chain seq x y z
N MET A 1 25.19 42.85 -49.18
CA MET A 1 24.68 41.48 -48.92
C MET A 1 24.04 41.49 -47.53
N LYS A 2 22.71 41.69 -47.38
CA LYS A 2 21.67 40.66 -47.13
C LYS A 2 22.17 39.56 -46.16
N ARG A 3 21.62 39.41 -44.95
CA ARG A 3 20.29 38.83 -44.66
C ARG A 3 19.78 39.21 -43.25
N PRO A 4 18.46 39.44 -43.05
CA PRO A 4 17.85 39.48 -41.72
C PRO A 4 17.56 38.05 -41.23
N ILE A 5 17.85 37.78 -39.97
CA ILE A 5 17.51 36.51 -39.29
C ILE A 5 16.02 36.60 -38.93
N SER A 6 15.18 35.78 -39.55
CA SER A 6 13.77 35.66 -39.18
C SER A 6 13.63 34.76 -37.95
N LEU A 7 12.98 35.30 -36.93
CA LEU A 7 12.54 34.62 -35.72
C LEU A 7 11.40 33.66 -36.08
N VAL A 8 11.59 32.36 -35.89
CA VAL A 8 10.52 31.35 -35.95
C VAL A 8 10.20 30.95 -34.52
N LEU A 9 9.11 31.51 -33.98
CA LEU A 9 8.50 31.07 -32.73
C LEU A 9 7.73 29.77 -33.00
N PHE A 10 8.30 28.64 -32.57
CA PHE A 10 7.60 27.36 -32.51
C PHE A 10 6.73 27.36 -31.25
N VAL A 11 5.44 27.65 -31.38
CA VAL A 11 4.48 27.42 -30.29
C VAL A 11 4.19 25.92 -30.28
N ALA A 12 4.96 25.18 -29.49
CA ALA A 12 4.63 23.80 -29.16
C ALA A 12 3.40 23.83 -28.23
N ALA A 13 2.23 23.47 -28.76
CA ALA A 13 1.06 23.19 -27.96
C ALA A 13 1.36 21.96 -27.10
N LEU A 14 1.80 22.17 -25.86
CA LEU A 14 1.83 21.14 -24.84
C LEU A 14 0.37 20.78 -24.54
N GLY A 15 -0.13 19.71 -25.16
CA GLY A 15 -1.32 19.04 -24.68
C GLY A 15 -1.03 18.49 -23.28
N SER A 16 -1.62 19.11 -22.26
CA SER A 16 -1.56 18.60 -20.89
C SER A 16 -2.18 17.21 -20.87
N LEU A 17 -1.34 16.19 -20.68
CA LEU A 17 -1.79 14.84 -20.39
C LEU A 17 -2.38 14.87 -18.99
N VAL A 18 -3.70 15.07 -18.90
CA VAL A 18 -4.42 14.90 -17.64
C VAL A 18 -4.41 13.41 -17.36
N ALA A 19 -3.56 12.98 -16.43
CA ALA A 19 -3.66 11.66 -15.85
C ALA A 19 -5.05 11.57 -15.22
N VAL A 20 -5.91 10.75 -15.81
CA VAL A 20 -7.20 10.41 -15.21
C VAL A 20 -6.86 9.61 -13.97
N ILE A 21 -6.95 10.24 -12.79
CA ILE A 21 -6.95 9.54 -11.53
C ILE A 21 -8.21 8.68 -11.57
N ALA A 22 -8.04 7.38 -11.78
CA ALA A 22 -9.14 6.44 -11.68
C ALA A 22 -9.64 6.50 -10.23
N ALA A 23 -10.81 7.08 -10.03
CA ALA A 23 -11.50 6.93 -8.75
C ALA A 23 -11.70 5.43 -8.50
N PRO A 24 -11.64 4.96 -7.25
CA PRO A 24 -11.94 3.57 -6.94
C PRO A 24 -13.31 3.19 -7.50
N ASP A 25 -13.45 1.95 -7.94
CA ASP A 25 -14.74 1.43 -8.39
C ASP A 25 -15.78 1.61 -7.27
N PRO A 26 -17.03 1.98 -7.60
CA PRO A 26 -18.07 2.12 -6.59
C PRO A 26 -18.23 0.80 -5.84
N ALA A 27 -18.45 0.90 -4.52
CA ALA A 27 -18.65 -0.27 -3.68
C ALA A 27 -19.74 -1.19 -4.30
N PRO A 28 -19.50 -2.52 -4.36
CA PRO A 28 -20.51 -3.46 -4.83
C PRO A 28 -21.82 -3.35 -4.05
N SER A 29 -22.93 -3.72 -4.67
CA SER A 29 -24.24 -3.70 -3.99
C SER A 29 -24.19 -4.53 -2.71
N GLY A 30 -24.63 -3.94 -1.59
CA GLY A 30 -24.60 -4.58 -0.27
C GLY A 30 -23.36 -4.25 0.57
N PHE A 31 -22.35 -3.57 0.00
CA PHE A 31 -21.17 -3.12 0.74
C PHE A 31 -21.27 -1.63 1.10
N VAL A 32 -20.63 -1.28 2.22
CA VAL A 32 -20.39 0.10 2.61
C VAL A 32 -18.95 0.46 2.23
N GLU A 33 -18.78 1.60 1.55
CA GLU A 33 -17.47 2.11 1.18
C GLU A 33 -16.69 2.56 2.44
N LEU A 34 -15.54 1.93 2.72
CA LEU A 34 -14.66 2.32 3.83
C LEU A 34 -13.65 3.40 3.44
N PHE A 35 -13.30 3.49 2.15
CA PHE A 35 -12.34 4.46 1.65
C PHE A 35 -12.90 5.20 0.44
N ASN A 36 -12.97 6.52 0.54
CA ASN A 36 -13.62 7.41 -0.43
C ASN A 36 -12.78 7.74 -1.68
N GLY A 37 -11.60 7.13 -1.84
CA GLY A 37 -10.68 7.37 -2.96
C GLY A 37 -9.92 8.69 -2.94
N LYS A 38 -10.07 9.51 -1.89
CA LYS A 38 -9.57 10.90 -1.87
C LYS A 38 -8.70 11.21 -0.66
N ASP A 39 -9.16 10.82 0.52
CA ASP A 39 -8.49 11.13 1.78
C ASP A 39 -8.77 10.07 2.85
N LEU A 40 -8.18 10.25 4.02
CA LEU A 40 -8.33 9.34 5.16
C LEU A 40 -9.52 9.73 6.05
N SER A 41 -10.53 10.43 5.53
CA SER A 41 -11.78 10.63 6.27
C SER A 41 -12.42 9.28 6.59
N GLY A 42 -12.86 9.11 7.83
CA GLY A 42 -13.33 7.81 8.31
C GLY A 42 -12.22 6.87 8.78
N TRP A 43 -10.97 7.36 8.87
CA TRP A 43 -9.83 6.63 9.43
C TRP A 43 -9.21 7.40 10.60
N LYS A 44 -8.59 6.65 11.52
CA LYS A 44 -7.82 7.14 12.65
C LYS A 44 -6.34 6.93 12.34
N ILE A 45 -5.65 8.03 12.08
CA ILE A 45 -4.21 8.05 11.87
C ILE A 45 -3.53 8.02 13.25
N PRO A 46 -2.47 7.21 13.46
CA PRO A 46 -1.72 7.21 14.70
C PRO A 46 -1.19 8.60 15.07
N GLU A 47 -1.24 8.94 16.36
CA GLU A 47 -0.59 10.16 16.84
C GLU A 47 0.92 10.06 16.66
N GLY A 48 1.52 11.06 16.01
CA GLY A 48 2.93 11.04 15.64
C GLY A 48 3.25 10.27 14.35
N ASP A 49 2.24 9.89 13.55
CA ASP A 49 2.50 9.23 12.26
C ASP A 49 3.29 10.08 11.26
N ASN A 50 3.26 11.41 11.38
CA ASN A 50 4.05 12.35 10.55
C ASN A 50 3.88 12.18 9.02
N GLY A 51 2.73 11.67 8.55
CA GLY A 51 2.37 11.59 7.12
C GLY A 51 2.85 10.33 6.40
N HIS A 52 3.15 9.29 7.17
CA HIS A 52 3.57 7.99 6.67
C HIS A 52 2.38 7.17 6.16
N TRP A 53 1.20 7.31 6.78
CA TRP A 53 -0.09 6.99 6.15
C TRP A 53 -0.61 8.18 5.36
N LYS A 54 -0.82 7.99 4.06
CA LYS A 54 -1.30 9.03 3.15
C LYS A 54 -2.09 8.45 2.00
N VAL A 55 -2.78 9.31 1.26
CA VAL A 55 -3.41 8.92 -0.02
C VAL A 55 -2.50 9.39 -1.16
N VAL A 56 -2.11 8.47 -2.03
CA VAL A 56 -1.33 8.75 -3.24
C VAL A 56 -2.08 8.16 -4.42
N ASP A 57 -2.42 8.99 -5.40
CA ASP A 57 -3.12 8.59 -6.62
C ASP A 57 -4.41 7.77 -6.36
N GLY A 58 -5.18 8.18 -5.34
CA GLY A 58 -6.43 7.53 -4.96
C GLY A 58 -6.26 6.19 -4.26
N ILE A 59 -5.09 5.91 -3.69
CA ILE A 59 -4.77 4.67 -2.96
C ILE A 59 -4.26 5.04 -1.57
N ILE A 60 -4.72 4.33 -0.53
CA ILE A 60 -4.10 4.40 0.80
C ILE A 60 -2.70 3.81 0.71
N ASP A 61 -1.70 4.64 0.97
CA ASP A 61 -0.28 4.33 0.87
C ASP A 61 0.39 4.39 2.24
N TYR A 62 1.25 3.41 2.50
CA TYR A 62 2.09 3.34 3.69
C TYR A 62 3.53 3.04 3.30
N ASP A 63 4.48 3.72 3.92
CA ASP A 63 5.92 3.56 3.67
C ASP A 63 6.65 2.83 4.81
N ALA A 64 5.92 2.36 5.83
CA ALA A 64 6.45 1.69 7.01
C ALA A 64 7.41 2.53 7.87
N GLN A 65 7.36 3.87 7.74
CA GLN A 65 8.26 4.78 8.46
C GLN A 65 7.59 5.59 9.57
N SER A 66 6.31 5.33 9.88
CA SER A 66 5.55 6.00 10.94
C SER A 66 6.39 6.26 12.20
N GLU A 67 6.43 7.51 12.65
CA GLU A 67 7.20 7.95 13.81
C GLU A 67 6.40 7.85 15.12
N ALA A 68 5.17 7.31 15.07
CA ALA A 68 4.31 7.18 16.22
C ALA A 68 5.01 6.37 17.33
N PRO A 69 4.99 6.83 18.60
CA PRO A 69 5.68 6.17 19.71
C PRO A 69 5.03 4.84 20.10
N GLY A 70 3.77 4.61 19.69
CA GLY A 70 2.99 3.43 20.01
C GLY A 70 2.58 2.64 18.77
N GLU A 71 1.29 2.31 18.70
CA GLU A 71 0.70 1.59 17.58
C GLU A 71 0.78 2.42 16.29
N LYS A 72 1.21 1.79 15.19
CA LYS A 72 1.42 2.43 13.88
C LYS A 72 0.36 2.05 12.84
N HIS A 73 -0.75 1.46 13.30
CA HIS A 73 -1.81 0.95 12.45
C HIS A 73 -2.81 2.05 12.09
N LEU A 74 -3.23 2.09 10.83
CA LEU A 74 -4.36 2.89 10.39
C LEU A 74 -5.65 2.13 10.71
N TRP A 75 -6.51 2.71 11.54
CA TRP A 75 -7.78 2.09 11.93
C TRP A 75 -8.95 2.78 11.25
N THR A 76 -10.02 2.04 10.92
CA THR A 76 -11.31 2.68 10.62
C THR A 76 -11.74 3.55 11.82
N ALA A 77 -12.50 4.61 11.59
CA ALA A 77 -13.04 5.43 12.68
C ALA A 77 -14.16 4.66 13.41
N GLU A 78 -15.02 4.02 12.63
CA GLU A 78 -16.11 3.16 13.09
C GLU A 78 -15.62 1.77 13.52
N GLU A 79 -16.49 1.03 14.20
CA GLU A 79 -16.27 -0.36 14.60
C GLU A 79 -17.29 -1.24 13.89
N PHE A 80 -16.84 -2.42 13.46
CA PHE A 80 -17.67 -3.38 12.75
C PHE A 80 -17.54 -4.75 13.41
N ALA A 81 -18.63 -5.52 13.36
CA ALA A 81 -18.68 -6.92 13.74
C ALA A 81 -19.49 -7.68 12.67
N ASP A 82 -19.30 -8.99 12.56
CA ASP A 82 -20.01 -9.87 11.62
C ASP A 82 -20.08 -9.32 10.20
N PHE A 83 -18.92 -9.15 9.56
CA PHE A 83 -18.78 -8.49 8.27
C PHE A 83 -18.12 -9.37 7.21
N GLU A 84 -18.36 -9.02 5.96
CA GLU A 84 -17.55 -9.42 4.81
C GLU A 84 -16.70 -8.22 4.38
N LEU A 85 -15.40 -8.43 4.22
CA LEU A 85 -14.46 -7.39 3.81
C LEU A 85 -13.96 -7.67 2.39
N TRP A 86 -14.24 -6.73 1.49
CA TRP A 86 -13.64 -6.70 0.17
C TRP A 86 -12.55 -5.63 0.14
N ILE A 87 -11.32 -6.04 -0.19
CA ILE A 87 -10.19 -5.14 -0.35
C ILE A 87 -9.22 -5.68 -1.39
N ASP A 88 -8.67 -4.78 -2.19
CA ASP A 88 -7.49 -5.03 -3.00
C ASP A 88 -6.27 -4.40 -2.32
N TRP A 89 -5.17 -5.15 -2.23
CA TRP A 89 -3.90 -4.62 -1.72
C TRP A 89 -2.73 -4.99 -2.64
N ARG A 90 -1.61 -4.29 -2.45
CA ARG A 90 -0.34 -4.66 -3.09
C ARG A 90 0.84 -4.21 -2.23
N LEU A 91 1.96 -4.90 -2.37
CA LEU A 91 3.24 -4.48 -1.82
C LEU A 91 3.97 -3.62 -2.87
N LYS A 92 4.42 -2.42 -2.47
CA LYS A 92 5.23 -1.56 -3.35
C LYS A 92 6.61 -2.13 -3.62
N GLU A 93 7.21 -2.66 -2.57
CA GLU A 93 8.56 -3.22 -2.60
C GLU A 93 8.73 -4.22 -1.45
N THR A 94 9.74 -5.07 -1.59
CA THR A 94 10.23 -5.92 -0.51
C THR A 94 11.24 -5.14 0.32
N THR A 95 11.02 -5.01 1.62
CA THR A 95 11.85 -4.14 2.50
C THR A 95 13.03 -4.87 3.14
N GLY A 96 13.18 -6.18 2.91
CA GLY A 96 14.31 -6.93 3.46
C GLY A 96 14.38 -8.38 3.00
N PHE A 97 15.36 -9.10 3.54
CA PHE A 97 15.45 -10.55 3.41
C PHE A 97 14.86 -11.22 4.64
N TYR A 98 14.01 -12.20 4.40
CA TYR A 98 13.36 -13.01 5.42
C TYR A 98 13.81 -14.45 5.27
N ASP A 99 14.12 -15.09 6.39
CA ASP A 99 14.45 -16.50 6.43
C ASP A 99 13.17 -17.32 6.25
N VAL A 100 12.96 -17.84 5.05
CA VAL A 100 11.79 -18.68 4.74
C VAL A 100 12.20 -20.14 4.68
N PRO A 101 11.34 -21.06 5.16
CA PRO A 101 11.63 -22.49 5.08
C PRO A 101 11.63 -22.98 3.63
N TYR A 102 12.45 -23.98 3.33
CA TYR A 102 12.28 -24.75 2.10
C TYR A 102 11.00 -25.60 2.20
N VAL A 103 9.99 -25.25 1.39
CA VAL A 103 8.70 -25.95 1.33
C VAL A 103 8.73 -26.99 0.20
N LEU A 104 8.36 -28.23 0.51
CA LEU A 104 8.25 -29.33 -0.44
C LEU A 104 6.89 -29.30 -1.16
N PRO A 105 6.73 -30.01 -2.30
CA PRO A 105 5.46 -30.04 -3.04
C PRO A 105 4.25 -30.54 -2.24
N ASP A 106 4.47 -31.29 -1.15
CA ASP A 106 3.42 -31.76 -0.24
C ASP A 106 3.07 -30.75 0.87
N GLY A 107 3.71 -29.57 0.87
CA GLY A 107 3.52 -28.52 1.87
C GLY A 107 4.35 -28.68 3.14
N THR A 108 5.13 -29.76 3.29
CA THR A 108 6.03 -29.93 4.43
C THR A 108 7.30 -29.10 4.27
N THR A 109 8.05 -28.94 5.37
CA THR A 109 9.29 -28.14 5.39
C THR A 109 10.52 -29.01 5.59
N VAL A 110 11.60 -28.69 4.88
CA VAL A 110 12.88 -29.39 5.05
C VAL A 110 13.44 -29.11 6.44
N LYS A 111 13.86 -30.17 7.14
CA LYS A 111 14.48 -30.07 8.48
C LYS A 111 16.01 -30.18 8.39
N GLY A 112 16.70 -29.38 9.18
CA GLY A 112 18.14 -29.51 9.41
C GLY A 112 18.47 -30.66 10.38
N PRO A 113 19.77 -30.96 10.59
CA PRO A 113 20.20 -31.96 11.56
C PRO A 113 19.75 -31.70 13.01
N ASP A 114 19.42 -30.45 13.33
CA ASP A 114 18.90 -30.01 14.62
C ASP A 114 17.37 -30.15 14.75
N GLY A 115 16.70 -30.69 13.72
CA GLY A 115 15.24 -30.85 13.67
C GLY A 115 14.47 -29.54 13.43
N LYS A 116 15.14 -28.39 13.26
CA LYS A 116 14.51 -27.11 12.91
C LYS A 116 14.34 -27.00 11.40
N ASN A 117 13.48 -26.08 10.96
CA ASN A 117 13.33 -25.82 9.53
C ASN A 117 14.65 -25.26 8.97
N LEU A 118 15.12 -25.85 7.87
CA LEU A 118 16.17 -25.24 7.08
C LEU A 118 15.55 -24.06 6.32
N THR A 119 16.15 -22.88 6.47
CA THR A 119 15.68 -21.65 5.85
C THR A 119 16.64 -21.12 4.80
N HIS A 120 16.15 -20.20 3.98
CA HIS A 120 16.97 -19.39 3.08
C HIS A 120 16.45 -17.95 3.02
N PRO A 121 17.33 -16.96 2.89
CA PRO A 121 16.92 -15.57 2.81
C PRO A 121 16.27 -15.30 1.46
N ILE A 122 15.03 -14.85 1.45
CA ILE A 122 14.36 -14.30 0.27
C ILE A 122 13.95 -12.86 0.50
N LYS A 123 13.97 -12.05 -0.56
CA LYS A 123 13.35 -10.73 -0.50
C LYS A 123 11.86 -10.89 -0.21
N ASN A 124 11.39 -10.24 0.84
CA ASN A 124 9.98 -10.27 1.22
C ASN A 124 9.54 -8.93 1.83
N ALA A 125 8.23 -8.74 1.94
CA ALA A 125 7.62 -7.72 2.76
C ALA A 125 6.37 -8.33 3.41
N ASP A 126 5.97 -7.74 4.54
CA ASP A 126 4.81 -8.19 5.30
C ASP A 126 3.80 -7.05 5.42
N SER A 127 2.52 -7.41 5.32
CA SER A 127 1.37 -6.53 5.44
C SER A 127 0.18 -7.38 5.86
N GLY A 128 -0.72 -6.81 6.66
CA GLY A 128 -1.91 -7.53 7.07
C GLY A 128 -3.02 -6.60 7.54
N ILE A 129 -4.23 -7.14 7.57
CA ILE A 129 -5.39 -6.53 8.19
C ILE A 129 -5.50 -7.11 9.59
N TYR A 130 -5.55 -6.23 10.58
CA TYR A 130 -5.73 -6.59 11.97
C TYR A 130 -7.19 -6.33 12.37
N LEU A 131 -7.71 -7.17 13.25
CA LEU A 131 -9.02 -6.96 13.85
C LEU A 131 -8.83 -6.42 15.27
N ARG A 132 -9.62 -5.42 15.67
CA ARG A 132 -9.54 -4.87 17.02
C ARG A 132 -9.76 -5.98 18.05
N GLY A 133 -8.97 -5.96 19.12
CA GLY A 133 -9.02 -6.97 20.17
C GLY A 133 -8.23 -8.25 19.87
N THR A 134 -7.59 -8.36 18.70
CA THR A 134 -6.57 -9.38 18.45
C THR A 134 -5.20 -8.79 18.77
N SER A 135 -4.41 -9.48 19.60
CA SER A 135 -2.98 -9.21 19.68
C SER A 135 -2.30 -9.96 18.54
N LYS A 136 -1.21 -9.40 18.04
CA LYS A 136 -0.19 -10.21 17.35
C LYS A 136 0.16 -11.45 18.17
#